data_AF-A0A6I4N8Y0-F1
#
_entry.id   AF-A0A6I4N8Y0-F1
#
_cell.length_a   1.000
_cell.length_b   1.000
_cell.length_c   1.000
_cell.angle_alpha   90.00
_cell.angle_beta   90.00
_cell.angle_gamma   90.00
#
_symmetry.space_group_name_H-M   'P 1'
#
loop_
_entity.id
_entity.type
_entity.pdbx_description
1 polymer ?
#
loop_
_entity_poly.entity_id
_entity_poly.type
_entity_poly.pdbx_seq_one_letter_code
_entity_poly.pdbx_strand_id
1 'polypeptide(L)'
;MNVLDILLVVAAVWFAVVGYRQGFVVGILSVIGFLGGGLVAVYLLPVIWAALTDDEGAVSTTAAVVAVVIVIVCASIGQAFTTHLGNKLRRYITWQPARALDATGGALVNVLAMLLVAWLIGSALAGTTLPTVGKEVRNSKILLGVSRTLPDQADTWFADFSSVLARNGFPQVFSPFSNEPITEVQAPDPRLAKSEVATKARRSIVKVQGEARGCGKVLEGTGFVFSERRVMTNAHVVGGVDDPTVQIGGDGRTYDAKVVLYDWERDIAVLDVPTLQAPALQFTSKDAVSGDNAIVAGFPENGPYDVRPARVRGRITANGPDIYHRGTVRRDVYSLYATVRQGNSGGPLLTPEGKVYGVVFAKSLDDPDTGYALTVDEVREDIEEGRTANQEVDSEACAL
;
A
#
# COMPACT_ATOMS: atom_id res chain seq x y z
N MET A 1 19.78 1.51 14.49
CA MET A 1 19.86 0.11 14.09
C MET A 1 18.90 -0.62 14.97
N ASN A 2 17.92 -1.28 14.39
CA ASN A 2 16.93 -2.04 15.13
C ASN A 2 17.39 -3.50 15.30
N VAL A 3 16.54 -4.36 15.87
CA VAL A 3 16.91 -5.76 16.14
C VAL A 3 17.14 -6.50 14.81
N LEU A 4 16.31 -6.21 13.81
CA LEU A 4 16.46 -6.78 12.47
C LEU A 4 17.82 -6.42 11.84
N ASP A 5 18.26 -5.17 11.95
CA ASP A 5 19.57 -4.75 11.43
C ASP A 5 20.72 -5.57 12.04
N ILE A 6 20.65 -5.87 13.34
CA ILE A 6 21.67 -6.68 14.03
C ILE A 6 21.65 -8.11 13.48
N LEU A 7 20.47 -8.71 13.31
CA LEU A 7 20.32 -10.05 12.75
C LEU A 7 20.84 -10.11 11.31
N LEU A 8 20.57 -9.09 10.50
CA LEU A 8 21.07 -8.99 9.12
C LEU A 8 22.59 -8.84 9.06
N VAL A 9 23.22 -8.11 9.99
CA VAL A 9 24.69 -8.03 10.08
C VAL A 9 25.29 -9.39 10.46
N VAL A 10 24.72 -10.08 11.45
CA VAL A 10 25.18 -11.42 11.84
C VAL A 10 25.04 -12.41 10.68
N ALA A 11 23.90 -12.37 9.98
CA ALA A 11 23.68 -13.15 8.76
C ALA A 11 24.70 -12.78 7.67
N ALA A 12 24.98 -11.50 7.45
CA ALA A 12 25.97 -11.05 6.46
C ALA A 12 27.37 -11.62 6.78
N VAL A 13 27.80 -11.58 8.04
CA VAL A 13 29.08 -12.18 8.45
C VAL A 13 29.09 -13.68 8.20
N TRP A 14 28.00 -14.38 8.55
CA TRP A 14 27.88 -15.81 8.30
C TRP A 14 27.95 -16.16 6.81
N PHE A 15 27.17 -15.48 5.97
CA PHE A 15 27.14 -15.67 4.53
C PHE A 15 28.46 -15.27 3.86
N ALA A 16 29.17 -14.27 4.39
CA ALA A 16 30.51 -13.92 3.95
C ALA A 16 31.50 -15.06 4.21
N VAL A 17 31.45 -15.69 5.40
CA VAL A 17 32.31 -16.85 5.74
C VAL A 17 31.98 -18.06 4.86
N VAL A 18 30.70 -18.35 4.64
CA VAL A 18 30.27 -19.43 3.73
C VAL A 18 30.74 -19.15 2.30
N GLY A 19 30.51 -17.93 1.81
CA GLY A 19 30.90 -17.51 0.46
C GLY A 19 32.41 -17.53 0.24
N TYR A 20 33.19 -17.11 1.24
CA TYR A 20 34.65 -17.18 1.20
C TYR A 20 35.15 -18.62 1.04
N ARG A 21 34.51 -19.58 1.71
CA ARG A 21 34.87 -21.01 1.61
C ARG A 21 34.44 -21.61 0.26
N GLN A 22 33.25 -21.25 -0.21
CA GLN A 22 32.68 -21.80 -1.46
C GLN A 22 33.33 -21.23 -2.71
N GLY A 23 33.71 -19.96 -2.71
CA GLY A 23 34.23 -19.26 -3.89
C GLY A 23 33.14 -18.59 -4.74
N PHE A 24 33.55 -17.65 -5.58
CA PHE A 24 32.71 -16.81 -6.43
C PHE A 24 31.91 -17.62 -7.44
N VAL A 25 32.57 -18.57 -8.13
CA VAL A 25 31.92 -19.39 -9.17
C VAL A 25 30.76 -20.19 -8.59
N VAL A 26 30.98 -20.81 -7.43
CA VAL A 26 29.95 -21.57 -6.72
C VAL A 26 28.88 -20.62 -6.17
N GLY A 27 29.28 -19.48 -5.63
CA GLY A 27 28.38 -18.46 -5.10
C GLY A 27 27.38 -17.95 -6.15
N ILE A 28 27.85 -17.49 -7.31
CA ILE A 28 26.96 -17.01 -8.39
C ILE A 28 26.03 -18.13 -8.85
N LEU A 29 26.56 -19.33 -9.09
CA LEU A 29 25.74 -20.45 -9.54
C LEU A 29 24.68 -20.83 -8.50
N SER A 30 25.02 -20.82 -7.22
CA SER A 30 24.08 -21.04 -6.11
C SER A 30 22.94 -20.02 -6.15
N VAL A 31 23.23 -18.73 -6.32
CA VAL A 31 22.22 -17.67 -6.40
C VAL A 31 21.33 -17.84 -7.62
N ILE A 32 21.91 -18.12 -8.79
CA ILE A 32 21.16 -18.39 -10.02
C ILE A 32 20.24 -19.61 -9.84
N GLY A 33 20.75 -20.67 -9.22
CA GLY A 33 19.97 -21.89 -8.97
C GLY A 33 18.83 -21.65 -7.98
N PHE A 34 19.07 -20.88 -6.93
CA PHE A 34 18.05 -20.52 -5.95
C PHE A 34 16.92 -19.69 -6.59
N LEU A 35 17.29 -18.60 -7.28
CA LEU A 35 16.32 -17.72 -7.94
C LEU A 35 15.59 -18.45 -9.07
N GLY A 36 16.31 -19.22 -9.88
CA GLY A 36 15.71 -20.02 -10.96
C GLY A 36 14.75 -21.08 -10.43
N GLY A 37 15.12 -21.80 -9.37
CA GLY A 37 14.25 -22.79 -8.74
C GLY A 37 12.98 -22.18 -8.16
N GLY A 38 13.10 -21.00 -7.51
CA GLY A 38 11.95 -20.25 -7.00
C GLY A 38 11.04 -19.74 -8.12
N LEU A 39 11.61 -19.17 -9.18
CA LEU A 39 10.85 -18.65 -10.33
C LEU A 39 10.05 -19.75 -11.03
N VAL A 40 10.67 -20.91 -11.26
CA VAL A 40 10.00 -22.08 -11.83
C VAL A 40 8.82 -22.51 -10.95
N ALA A 41 8.97 -22.50 -9.63
CA ALA A 41 7.89 -22.83 -8.71
C ALA A 41 6.73 -21.84 -8.81
N VAL A 42 7.01 -20.54 -8.84
CA VAL A 42 5.98 -19.49 -8.96
C VAL A 42 5.18 -19.62 -10.26
N TYR A 43 5.83 -19.96 -11.38
CA TYR A 43 5.12 -20.18 -12.66
C TYR A 43 4.29 -21.48 -12.68
N LEU A 44 4.78 -22.54 -12.04
CA LEU A 44 4.09 -23.84 -12.06
C LEU A 44 2.96 -23.91 -11.03
N LEU A 45 3.05 -23.17 -9.92
CA LEU A 45 2.09 -23.22 -8.83
C LEU A 45 0.65 -22.94 -9.27
N PRO A 46 0.34 -21.87 -10.04
CA PRO A 46 -1.02 -21.62 -10.52
C PRO A 46 -1.55 -22.75 -11.40
N VAL A 47 -0.71 -23.31 -12.27
CA VAL A 47 -1.08 -24.40 -13.19
C VAL A 47 -1.41 -25.68 -12.42
N ILE A 48 -0.58 -26.01 -11.43
CA ILE A 48 -0.78 -27.18 -10.56
C ILE A 48 -2.01 -26.98 -9.66
N TRP A 49 -2.19 -25.77 -9.14
CA TRP A 49 -3.33 -25.43 -8.29
C TRP A 49 -4.65 -25.56 -9.05
N ALA A 50 -4.74 -24.96 -10.24
CA ALA A 50 -5.92 -25.07 -11.11
C ALA A 50 -6.25 -26.52 -11.54
N ALA A 51 -5.25 -27.40 -11.61
CA ALA A 51 -5.46 -28.81 -11.91
C ALA A 51 -5.92 -29.65 -10.71
N LEU A 52 -5.73 -29.16 -9.47
CA LEU A 52 -6.01 -29.88 -8.23
C LEU A 52 -7.25 -29.37 -7.50
N THR A 53 -7.69 -28.13 -7.75
CA THR A 53 -8.85 -27.52 -7.11
C THR A 53 -9.87 -27.08 -8.15
N ASP A 54 -11.09 -27.61 -8.08
CA ASP A 54 -12.24 -27.19 -8.93
C ASP A 54 -12.81 -25.80 -8.57
N ASP A 55 -12.23 -25.13 -7.57
CA ASP A 55 -12.72 -23.86 -7.02
C ASP A 55 -11.73 -22.71 -7.32
N GLU A 56 -12.17 -21.74 -8.13
CA GLU A 56 -11.40 -20.52 -8.46
C GLU A 56 -11.37 -19.49 -7.32
N GLY A 57 -12.07 -19.74 -6.20
CA GLY A 57 -12.39 -18.71 -5.23
C GLY A 57 -12.03 -19.06 -3.79
N ALA A 58 -10.75 -18.91 -3.43
CA ALA A 58 -10.20 -18.56 -2.11
C ALA A 58 -8.99 -19.43 -1.74
N VAL A 59 -7.79 -18.86 -1.87
CA VAL A 59 -6.57 -19.42 -1.28
C VAL A 59 -6.72 -19.38 0.24
N SER A 60 -6.90 -20.56 0.84
CA SER A 60 -6.90 -20.73 2.30
C SER A 60 -5.50 -20.41 2.87
N THR A 61 -5.42 -20.06 4.16
CA THR A 61 -4.13 -19.83 4.82
C THR A 61 -3.21 -21.05 4.69
N THR A 62 -3.78 -22.25 4.72
CA THR A 62 -3.05 -23.51 4.51
C THR A 62 -2.52 -23.62 3.09
N ALA A 63 -3.30 -23.26 2.08
CA ALA A 63 -2.86 -23.22 0.68
C ALA A 63 -1.68 -22.27 0.47
N ALA A 64 -1.73 -21.06 1.06
CA ALA A 64 -0.64 -20.09 0.99
C ALA A 64 0.64 -20.62 1.65
N VAL A 65 0.53 -21.25 2.83
CA VAL A 65 1.67 -21.87 3.51
C VAL A 65 2.28 -22.99 2.66
N VAL A 66 1.45 -23.87 2.08
CA VAL A 66 1.91 -24.95 1.20
C VAL A 66 2.62 -24.38 -0.03
N ALA A 67 2.07 -23.33 -0.66
CA ALA A 67 2.70 -22.67 -1.80
C ALA A 67 4.09 -22.11 -1.43
N VAL A 68 4.22 -21.43 -0.29
CA VAL A 68 5.51 -20.92 0.20
C VAL A 68 6.50 -22.06 0.43
N VAL A 69 6.08 -23.16 1.05
CA VAL A 69 6.93 -24.34 1.27
C VAL A 69 7.41 -24.93 -0.06
N ILE A 70 6.54 -25.04 -1.05
CA ILE A 70 6.90 -25.54 -2.39
C ILE A 70 7.96 -24.64 -3.04
N VAL A 71 7.76 -23.32 -3.00
CA VAL A 71 8.74 -22.36 -3.54
C VAL A 71 10.11 -22.53 -2.87
N ILE A 72 10.13 -22.64 -1.54
CA ILE A 72 11.39 -22.81 -0.78
C ILE A 72 12.08 -24.13 -1.15
N VAL A 73 11.34 -25.22 -1.28
CA VAL A 73 11.89 -26.54 -1.65
C VAL A 73 12.46 -26.49 -3.07
N CYS A 74 11.72 -25.95 -4.03
CA CYS A 74 12.18 -25.81 -5.41
C CYS A 74 13.42 -24.92 -5.52
N ALA A 75 13.44 -23.77 -4.83
CA ALA A 75 14.61 -22.90 -4.75
C ALA A 75 15.82 -23.64 -4.17
N SER A 76 15.63 -24.41 -3.09
CA SER A 76 16.69 -25.19 -2.45
C SER A 76 17.23 -26.31 -3.36
N ILE A 77 16.36 -26.97 -4.14
CA ILE A 77 16.76 -27.99 -5.11
C ILE A 77 17.58 -27.36 -6.25
N GLY A 78 17.10 -26.24 -6.80
CA GLY A 78 17.81 -25.50 -7.86
C GLY A 78 19.19 -25.06 -7.39
N GLN A 79 19.27 -24.50 -6.17
CA GLN A 79 20.52 -24.11 -5.53
C GLN A 79 21.48 -25.30 -5.36
N ALA A 80 20.98 -26.44 -4.86
CA ALA A 80 21.81 -27.62 -4.65
C ALA A 80 22.39 -28.16 -5.97
N PHE A 81 21.57 -28.20 -7.03
CA PHE A 81 21.98 -28.63 -8.36
C PHE A 81 23.08 -27.75 -8.95
N THR A 82 22.90 -26.43 -8.95
CA THR A 82 23.89 -25.50 -9.50
C THR A 82 25.15 -25.42 -8.65
N THR A 83 25.02 -25.57 -7.32
CA THR A 83 26.17 -25.67 -6.42
C THR A 83 27.02 -26.91 -6.74
N HIS A 84 26.39 -28.06 -7.00
CA HIS A 84 27.10 -29.26 -7.43
C HIS A 84 27.86 -29.05 -8.75
N LEU A 85 27.24 -28.36 -9.71
CA LEU A 85 27.88 -27.99 -10.97
C LEU A 85 29.05 -27.01 -10.77
N GLY A 86 28.86 -25.98 -9.94
CA GLY A 86 29.88 -25.00 -9.62
C GLY A 86 31.11 -25.63 -8.95
N ASN A 87 30.89 -26.61 -8.07
CA ASN A 87 31.97 -27.35 -7.43
C ASN A 87 32.78 -28.20 -8.44
N LYS A 88 32.17 -28.68 -9.52
CA LYS A 88 32.93 -29.32 -10.62
C LYS A 88 33.76 -28.29 -11.39
N LEU A 89 33.17 -27.14 -11.71
CA LEU A 89 33.84 -26.08 -12.46
C LEU A 89 35.03 -25.47 -11.70
N ARG A 90 34.89 -25.28 -10.38
CA ARG A 90 35.94 -24.73 -9.51
C ARG A 90 37.22 -25.57 -9.49
N ARG A 91 37.14 -26.88 -9.76
CA ARG A 91 38.32 -27.77 -9.80
C ARG A 91 39.33 -27.39 -10.89
N TYR A 92 38.90 -26.68 -11.92
CA TYR A 92 39.77 -26.19 -12.99
C TYR A 92 40.56 -24.93 -12.61
N ILE A 93 40.25 -24.28 -11.47
CA ILE A 93 40.95 -23.09 -10.98
C ILE A 93 42.08 -23.52 -10.03
N THR A 94 43.29 -23.66 -10.57
CA THR A 94 44.47 -24.12 -9.81
C THR A 94 45.41 -23.00 -9.38
N TRP A 95 45.34 -21.83 -10.02
CA TRP A 95 46.24 -20.70 -9.75
C TRP A 95 45.90 -19.98 -8.43
N GLN A 96 46.90 -19.79 -7.56
CA GLN A 96 46.68 -19.29 -6.19
C GLN A 96 46.10 -17.87 -6.10
N PRO A 97 46.56 -16.88 -6.88
CA PRO A 97 45.93 -15.56 -6.90
C PRO A 97 44.48 -15.58 -7.38
N ALA A 98 44.16 -16.40 -8.39
CA ALA A 98 42.77 -16.60 -8.83
C ALA A 98 41.91 -17.24 -7.73
N ARG A 99 42.45 -18.16 -6.92
CA ARG A 99 41.71 -18.72 -5.78
C ARG A 99 41.43 -17.69 -4.68
N ALA A 100 42.36 -16.76 -4.45
CA ALA A 100 42.14 -15.67 -3.49
C ALA A 100 41.04 -14.71 -3.98
N LEU A 101 41.07 -14.33 -5.27
CA LEU A 101 40.03 -13.52 -5.89
C LEU A 101 38.66 -14.24 -5.94
N ASP A 102 38.66 -15.55 -6.20
CA ASP A 102 37.46 -16.39 -6.14
C ASP A 102 36.87 -16.40 -4.73
N ALA A 103 37.70 -16.55 -3.69
CA ALA A 103 37.23 -16.54 -2.31
C ALA A 103 36.64 -15.18 -1.89
N THR A 104 37.32 -14.07 -2.17
CA THR A 104 36.80 -12.74 -1.82
C THR A 104 35.55 -12.37 -2.61
N GLY A 105 35.51 -12.70 -3.90
CA GLY A 105 34.31 -12.55 -4.73
C GLY A 105 33.14 -13.40 -4.21
N GLY A 106 33.41 -14.63 -3.76
CA GLY A 106 32.39 -15.52 -3.18
C GLY A 106 31.76 -14.96 -1.92
N ALA A 107 32.56 -14.35 -1.04
CA ALA A 107 32.05 -13.66 0.13
C ALA A 107 31.11 -12.50 -0.24
N LEU A 108 31.53 -11.65 -1.18
CA LEU A 108 30.74 -10.50 -1.64
C LEU A 108 29.40 -10.93 -2.25
N VAL A 109 29.42 -11.88 -3.19
CA VAL A 109 28.21 -12.36 -3.88
C VAL A 109 27.19 -12.95 -2.91
N ASN A 110 27.64 -13.75 -1.93
CA ASN A 110 26.72 -14.35 -0.97
C ASN A 110 26.10 -13.31 -0.03
N VAL A 111 26.86 -12.30 0.39
CA VAL A 111 26.31 -11.19 1.18
C VAL A 111 25.28 -10.42 0.36
N LEU A 112 25.59 -10.06 -0.88
CA LEU A 112 24.67 -9.34 -1.76
C LEU A 112 23.39 -10.14 -2.03
N ALA A 113 23.51 -11.45 -2.29
CA ALA A 113 22.38 -12.32 -2.50
C ALA A 113 21.51 -12.46 -1.24
N MET A 114 22.14 -12.61 -0.06
CA MET A 114 21.42 -12.63 1.21
C MET A 114 20.67 -11.33 1.44
N LEU A 115 21.30 -10.17 1.21
CA LEU A 115 20.67 -8.87 1.35
C LEU A 115 19.51 -8.69 0.37
N LEU A 116 19.65 -9.16 -0.87
CA LEU A 116 18.58 -9.11 -1.88
C LEU A 116 17.38 -9.97 -1.46
N VAL A 117 17.61 -11.19 -0.97
CA VAL A 117 16.54 -12.07 -0.47
C VAL A 117 15.91 -11.52 0.81
N ALA A 118 16.69 -10.94 1.71
CA ALA A 118 16.20 -10.30 2.92
C ALA A 118 15.34 -9.06 2.59
N TRP A 119 15.78 -8.25 1.63
CA TRP A 119 15.01 -7.12 1.10
C TRP A 119 13.70 -7.58 0.48
N LEU A 120 13.74 -8.65 -0.31
CA LEU A 120 12.55 -9.26 -0.90
C LEU A 120 11.53 -9.71 0.16
N ILE A 121 11.98 -10.48 1.15
CA ILE A 121 11.09 -10.94 2.23
C ILE A 121 10.60 -9.73 3.05
N GLY A 122 11.48 -8.76 3.27
CA GLY A 122 11.17 -7.51 3.95
C GLY A 122 10.06 -6.73 3.25
N SER A 123 10.07 -6.60 1.92
CA SER A 123 9.07 -5.79 1.21
C SER A 123 7.68 -6.38 1.36
N ALA A 124 7.55 -7.71 1.31
CA ALA A 124 6.29 -8.41 1.58
C ALA A 124 5.83 -8.26 3.04
N LEU A 125 6.76 -8.32 4.01
CA LEU A 125 6.44 -8.21 5.43
C LEU A 125 6.15 -6.76 5.88
N ALA A 126 6.70 -5.77 5.18
CA ALA A 126 6.51 -4.35 5.47
C ALA A 126 5.05 -3.90 5.25
N GLY A 127 4.30 -4.55 4.36
CA GLY A 127 2.87 -4.29 4.14
C GLY A 127 1.95 -4.94 5.19
N THR A 128 2.49 -5.72 6.12
CA THR A 128 1.67 -6.43 7.12
C THR A 128 1.24 -5.52 8.28
N THR A 129 0.08 -5.84 8.87
CA THR A 129 -0.46 -5.17 10.06
C THR A 129 0.09 -5.75 11.37
N LEU A 130 1.05 -6.69 11.31
CA LEU A 130 1.70 -7.23 12.51
C LEU A 130 2.58 -6.15 13.14
N PRO A 131 2.19 -5.59 14.29
CA PRO A 131 2.73 -4.32 14.77
C PRO A 131 4.22 -4.40 15.13
N THR A 132 4.72 -5.58 15.53
CA THR A 132 6.14 -5.76 15.88
C THR A 132 6.99 -6.07 14.65
N VAL A 133 6.52 -6.99 13.78
CA VAL A 133 7.31 -7.47 12.64
C VAL A 133 7.36 -6.41 11.54
N GLY A 134 6.22 -5.84 11.15
CA GLY A 134 6.15 -4.80 10.12
C GLY A 134 6.98 -3.58 10.51
N LYS A 135 6.90 -3.14 11.77
CA LYS A 135 7.64 -1.99 12.28
C LYS A 135 9.16 -2.21 12.29
N GLU A 136 9.64 -3.38 12.70
CA GLU A 136 11.08 -3.71 12.62
C GLU A 136 11.58 -3.74 11.17
N VAL A 137 10.76 -4.21 10.23
CA VAL A 137 11.13 -4.24 8.82
C VAL A 137 11.17 -2.83 8.21
N ARG A 138 10.12 -2.02 8.40
CA ARG A 138 10.02 -0.64 7.87
C ARG A 138 11.12 0.28 8.40
N ASN A 139 11.52 0.11 9.66
CA ASN A 139 12.57 0.91 10.31
C ASN A 139 14.01 0.39 10.09
N SER A 140 14.20 -0.66 9.29
CA SER A 140 15.54 -1.22 9.05
C SER A 140 16.39 -0.30 8.17
N LYS A 141 17.55 0.10 8.69
CA LYS A 141 18.50 0.92 7.93
C LYS A 141 19.19 0.13 6.82
N ILE A 142 19.37 -1.19 7.03
CA ILE A 142 20.01 -2.06 6.04
C ILE A 142 19.07 -2.28 4.85
N LEU A 143 17.81 -2.64 5.10
CA LEU A 143 16.84 -2.85 4.01
C LEU A 143 16.55 -1.56 3.25
N LEU A 144 16.45 -0.43 3.93
CA LEU A 144 16.38 0.89 3.28
C LEU A 144 17.63 1.18 2.43
N GLY A 145 18.82 0.82 2.92
CA GLY A 145 20.06 0.96 2.16
C GLY A 145 20.05 0.14 0.87
N VAL A 146 19.56 -1.10 0.93
CA VAL A 146 19.39 -1.97 -0.26
C VAL A 146 18.35 -1.37 -1.22
N SER A 147 17.18 -0.98 -0.72
CA SER A 147 16.10 -0.38 -1.52
C SER A 147 16.59 0.83 -2.33
N ARG A 148 17.37 1.74 -1.71
CA ARG A 148 17.93 2.93 -2.40
C ARG A 148 18.93 2.61 -3.51
N THR A 149 19.48 1.40 -3.55
CA THR A 149 20.43 0.98 -4.59
C THR A 149 19.76 0.23 -5.73
N LEU A 150 18.53 -0.26 -5.52
CA LEU A 150 17.76 -0.93 -6.54
C LEU A 150 17.04 0.09 -7.44
N PRO A 151 16.73 -0.25 -8.70
CA PRO A 151 15.87 0.58 -9.55
C PRO A 151 14.48 0.75 -8.93
N ASP A 152 13.84 1.90 -9.14
CA ASP A 152 12.50 2.19 -8.59
C ASP A 152 11.44 1.16 -8.99
N GLN A 153 11.61 0.49 -10.15
CA GLN A 153 10.72 -0.59 -10.59
C GLN A 153 10.81 -1.85 -9.71
N ALA A 154 11.86 -2.01 -8.90
CA ALA A 154 12.02 -3.19 -8.07
C ALA A 154 10.94 -3.28 -6.97
N ASP A 155 10.47 -2.13 -6.45
CA ASP A 155 9.44 -2.07 -5.42
C ASP A 155 8.10 -2.71 -5.88
N THR A 156 7.86 -2.76 -7.20
CA THR A 156 6.63 -3.35 -7.78
C THR A 156 6.76 -4.83 -8.15
N TRP A 157 7.97 -5.41 -8.18
CA TRP A 157 8.20 -6.81 -8.60
C TRP A 157 7.45 -7.85 -7.75
N PHE A 158 6.98 -7.46 -6.56
CA PHE A 158 6.26 -8.33 -5.63
C PHE A 158 4.90 -7.78 -5.20
N ALA A 159 4.37 -6.78 -5.92
CA ALA A 159 3.05 -6.21 -5.67
C ALA A 159 1.93 -7.26 -5.77
N ASP A 160 2.05 -8.20 -6.71
CA ASP A 160 1.08 -9.29 -6.87
C ASP A 160 1.05 -10.24 -5.67
N PHE A 161 2.19 -10.46 -5.01
CA PHE A 161 2.25 -11.31 -3.82
C PHE A 161 1.80 -10.56 -2.56
N SER A 162 2.21 -9.29 -2.41
CA SER A 162 1.83 -8.47 -1.27
C SER A 162 0.34 -8.14 -1.27
N SER A 163 -0.30 -7.95 -2.42
CA SER A 163 -1.75 -7.71 -2.55
C SER A 163 -2.60 -8.90 -2.10
N VAL A 164 -2.14 -10.14 -2.33
CA VAL A 164 -2.81 -11.35 -1.79
C VAL A 164 -2.75 -11.39 -0.26
N LEU A 165 -1.69 -10.83 0.32
CA LEU A 165 -1.49 -10.73 1.78
C LEU A 165 -2.20 -9.51 2.39
N ALA A 166 -2.30 -8.40 1.65
CA ALA A 166 -2.85 -7.13 2.07
C ALA A 166 -4.36 -7.05 1.81
N ARG A 167 -5.16 -7.92 2.44
CA ARG A 167 -6.64 -7.92 2.30
C ARG A 167 -7.36 -6.72 2.95
N ASN A 168 -6.66 -5.63 3.30
CA ASN A 168 -7.12 -4.66 4.30
C ASN A 168 -7.66 -3.33 3.75
N GLY A 169 -7.87 -3.21 2.43
CA GLY A 169 -8.71 -2.16 1.84
C GLY A 169 -8.21 -0.72 1.99
N PHE A 170 -6.90 -0.52 2.17
CA PHE A 170 -6.28 0.81 2.19
C PHE A 170 -5.02 0.86 1.31
N PRO A 171 -4.81 1.93 0.52
CA PRO A 171 -3.58 2.15 -0.21
C PRO A 171 -2.37 2.35 0.72
N GLN A 172 -1.18 1.95 0.26
CA GLN A 172 0.07 2.24 0.94
C GLN A 172 0.52 3.68 0.61
N VAL A 173 0.69 4.51 1.65
CA VAL A 173 1.09 5.93 1.49
C VAL A 173 2.59 6.08 1.25
N PHE A 174 3.37 5.16 1.81
CA PHE A 174 4.82 5.21 1.88
C PHE A 174 5.41 3.93 1.29
N SER A 175 6.54 4.05 0.60
CA SER A 175 7.30 2.87 0.17
C SER A 175 7.67 2.01 1.38
N PRO A 176 7.76 0.66 1.22
CA PRO A 176 7.94 -0.32 2.30
C PRO A 176 9.08 -0.07 3.31
N PHE A 177 10.11 0.69 2.96
CA PHE A 177 11.25 0.95 3.85
C PHE A 177 11.47 2.43 4.15
N SER A 178 10.50 3.27 3.80
CA SER A 178 10.59 4.71 4.07
C SER A 178 10.06 5.03 5.46
N ASN A 179 10.79 5.89 6.17
CA ASN A 179 10.38 6.33 7.50
C ASN A 179 9.15 7.23 7.39
N GLU A 180 8.11 6.87 8.11
CA GLU A 180 6.92 7.70 8.27
C GLU A 180 7.22 8.88 9.21
N PRO A 181 7.15 10.14 8.75
CA PRO A 181 7.40 11.29 9.61
C PRO A 181 6.15 11.60 10.44
N ILE A 182 6.09 11.08 11.67
CA ILE A 182 4.99 11.37 12.62
C ILE A 182 5.43 12.47 13.57
N THR A 183 4.91 13.68 13.37
CA THR A 183 5.13 14.80 14.30
C THR A 183 4.20 14.68 15.51
N GLU A 184 4.75 14.80 16.71
CA GLU A 184 3.96 14.85 17.94
C GLU A 184 3.17 16.16 18.03
N VAL A 185 1.89 16.05 18.35
CA VAL A 185 0.96 17.17 18.57
C VAL A 185 0.03 16.86 19.73
N GLN A 186 -0.62 17.88 20.28
CA GLN A 186 -1.63 17.68 21.31
C GLN A 186 -2.81 16.86 20.78
N ALA A 187 -3.43 16.08 21.66
CA ALA A 187 -4.59 15.28 21.32
C ALA A 187 -5.72 16.14 20.70
N PRO A 188 -6.52 15.57 19.78
CA PRO A 188 -7.66 16.28 19.19
C PRO A 188 -8.70 16.71 20.25
N ASP A 189 -9.38 17.84 20.04
CA ASP A 189 -10.47 18.28 20.95
C ASP A 189 -11.70 17.36 20.78
N PRO A 190 -12.10 16.59 21.80
CA PRO A 190 -13.20 15.63 21.69
C PRO A 190 -14.56 16.30 21.42
N ARG A 191 -14.70 17.60 21.71
CA ARG A 191 -15.96 18.33 21.47
C ARG A 191 -16.28 18.46 19.98
N LEU A 192 -15.27 18.43 19.11
CA LEU A 192 -15.45 18.57 17.66
C LEU A 192 -16.28 17.43 17.06
N ALA A 193 -16.20 16.22 17.64
CA ALA A 193 -16.99 15.06 17.20
C ALA A 193 -18.51 15.26 17.36
N LYS A 194 -18.92 16.14 18.28
CA LYS A 194 -20.33 16.47 18.55
C LYS A 194 -20.67 17.90 18.14
N SER A 195 -19.84 18.52 17.31
CA SER A 195 -20.05 19.88 16.85
C SER A 195 -21.30 20.00 15.95
N GLU A 196 -21.91 21.19 15.95
CA GLU A 196 -22.99 21.50 15.02
C GLU A 196 -22.53 21.40 13.56
N VAL A 197 -21.26 21.72 13.30
CA VAL A 197 -20.62 21.60 11.99
C VAL A 197 -20.61 20.16 11.51
N ALA A 198 -20.15 19.21 12.33
CA ALA A 198 -20.17 17.79 11.98
C ALA A 198 -21.61 17.27 11.76
N THR A 199 -22.57 17.78 12.51
CA THR A 199 -24.00 17.42 12.37
C THR A 199 -24.58 17.96 11.06
N LYS A 200 -24.27 19.21 10.69
CA LYS A 200 -24.72 19.83 9.43
C LYS A 200 -24.07 19.17 8.21
N ALA A 201 -22.76 18.90 8.29
CA ALA A 201 -21.99 18.29 7.22
C ALA A 201 -22.51 16.89 6.84
N ARG A 202 -23.17 16.18 7.75
CA ARG A 202 -23.82 14.88 7.48
C ARG A 202 -24.74 14.92 6.25
N ARG A 203 -25.39 16.05 5.95
CA ARG A 203 -26.27 16.22 4.78
C ARG A 203 -25.53 16.31 3.45
N SER A 204 -24.23 16.54 3.49
CA SER A 204 -23.34 16.65 2.34
C SER A 204 -22.41 15.45 2.20
N ILE A 205 -22.32 14.60 3.22
CA ILE A 205 -21.43 13.44 3.25
C ILE A 205 -22.26 12.20 2.89
N VAL A 206 -21.75 11.39 1.97
CA VAL A 206 -22.44 10.24 1.42
C VAL A 206 -21.67 8.96 1.68
N LYS A 207 -22.38 7.87 1.97
CA LYS A 207 -21.81 6.52 1.92
C LYS A 207 -21.76 6.11 0.46
N VAL A 208 -20.60 5.66 -0.01
CA VAL A 208 -20.40 5.16 -1.39
C VAL A 208 -20.30 3.64 -1.31
N GLN A 209 -21.02 2.94 -2.17
CA GLN A 209 -21.02 1.48 -2.24
C GLN A 209 -21.11 1.00 -3.68
N GLY A 210 -20.46 -0.12 -3.98
CA GLY A 210 -20.61 -0.76 -5.29
C GLY A 210 -20.04 -2.18 -5.31
N GLU A 211 -20.57 -3.01 -6.19
CA GLU A 211 -20.07 -4.36 -6.41
C GLU A 211 -19.00 -4.33 -7.51
N ALA A 212 -17.78 -4.69 -7.15
CA ALA A 212 -16.71 -4.87 -8.12
C ALA A 212 -16.68 -6.35 -8.52
N ARG A 213 -17.52 -6.73 -9.49
CA ARG A 213 -17.76 -8.14 -9.87
C ARG A 213 -16.49 -8.85 -10.31
N GLY A 214 -15.66 -8.17 -11.10
CA GLY A 214 -14.35 -8.71 -11.52
C GLY A 214 -13.39 -8.96 -10.35
N CYS A 215 -13.65 -8.35 -9.19
CA CYS A 215 -12.82 -8.44 -7.99
C CYS A 215 -13.38 -9.39 -6.94
N GLY A 216 -14.63 -9.86 -7.11
CA GLY A 216 -15.35 -10.66 -6.12
C GLY A 216 -15.54 -9.95 -4.78
N LYS A 217 -15.64 -8.61 -4.78
CA LYS A 217 -15.73 -7.79 -3.56
C LYS A 217 -16.80 -6.71 -3.70
N VAL A 218 -17.43 -6.37 -2.57
CA VAL A 218 -18.20 -5.13 -2.42
C VAL A 218 -17.25 -4.08 -1.89
N LEU A 219 -17.11 -2.97 -2.61
CA LEU A 219 -16.34 -1.81 -2.17
C LEU A 219 -17.27 -0.82 -1.48
N GLU A 220 -16.73 -0.21 -0.43
CA GLU A 220 -17.43 0.76 0.39
C GLU A 220 -16.49 1.85 0.87
N GLY A 221 -17.03 3.05 0.97
CA GLY A 221 -16.27 4.22 1.39
C GLY A 221 -17.17 5.39 1.73
N THR A 222 -16.53 6.53 1.86
CA THR A 222 -17.17 7.81 2.08
C THR A 222 -16.94 8.69 0.84
N GLY A 223 -17.90 9.55 0.55
CA GLY A 223 -17.70 10.67 -0.36
C GLY A 223 -18.35 11.92 0.20
N PHE A 224 -18.16 13.05 -0.45
CA PHE A 224 -18.87 14.28 -0.10
C PHE A 224 -19.24 15.09 -1.34
N VAL A 225 -20.38 15.74 -1.24
CA VAL A 225 -20.89 16.64 -2.27
C VAL A 225 -20.05 17.91 -2.25
N PHE A 226 -19.42 18.24 -3.39
CA PHE A 226 -18.57 19.43 -3.52
C PHE A 226 -19.03 20.38 -4.63
N SER A 227 -19.98 19.95 -5.47
CA SER A 227 -20.68 20.76 -6.45
C SER A 227 -22.09 20.19 -6.66
N GLU A 228 -22.92 20.88 -7.45
CA GLU A 228 -24.25 20.38 -7.82
C GLU A 228 -24.12 18.98 -8.43
N ARG A 229 -24.82 17.99 -7.86
CA ARG A 229 -24.81 16.58 -8.30
C ARG A 229 -23.42 15.96 -8.50
N ARG A 230 -22.37 16.49 -7.85
CA ARG A 230 -21.01 15.95 -7.88
C ARG A 230 -20.55 15.53 -6.50
N VAL A 231 -20.13 14.27 -6.39
CA VAL A 231 -19.55 13.68 -5.18
C VAL A 231 -18.08 13.39 -5.45
N MET A 232 -17.20 13.83 -4.56
CA MET A 232 -15.79 13.44 -4.55
C MET A 232 -15.60 12.27 -3.59
N THR A 233 -14.77 11.30 -3.98
CA THR A 233 -14.35 10.15 -3.17
C THR A 233 -12.94 9.74 -3.61
N ASN A 234 -12.38 8.65 -3.05
CA ASN A 234 -11.14 8.10 -3.54
C ASN A 234 -11.35 7.16 -4.74
N ALA A 235 -10.37 7.09 -5.64
CA ALA A 235 -10.42 6.20 -6.79
C ALA A 235 -10.49 4.73 -6.37
N HIS A 236 -9.77 4.31 -5.33
CA HIS A 236 -9.84 2.94 -4.83
C HIS A 236 -11.21 2.53 -4.24
N VAL A 237 -12.08 3.50 -3.91
CA VAL A 237 -13.44 3.21 -3.41
C VAL A 237 -14.36 2.73 -4.54
N VAL A 238 -14.05 3.09 -5.79
CA VAL A 238 -14.86 2.76 -6.97
C VAL A 238 -14.09 1.99 -8.05
N GLY A 239 -12.82 1.63 -7.81
CA GLY A 239 -11.99 0.91 -8.77
C GLY A 239 -12.57 -0.47 -9.12
N GLY A 240 -12.84 -0.71 -10.41
CA GLY A 240 -13.50 -1.92 -10.90
C GLY A 240 -14.98 -2.07 -10.53
N VAL A 241 -15.62 -0.99 -10.04
CA VAL A 241 -17.08 -0.95 -9.81
C VAL A 241 -17.77 -0.43 -11.06
N ASP A 242 -18.72 -1.22 -11.57
CA ASP A 242 -19.52 -0.85 -12.75
C ASP A 242 -20.60 0.19 -12.38
N ASP A 243 -21.40 -0.10 -11.34
CA ASP A 243 -22.57 0.69 -10.95
C ASP A 243 -22.44 1.18 -9.50
N PRO A 244 -21.68 2.26 -9.23
CA PRO A 244 -21.57 2.79 -7.87
C PRO A 244 -22.88 3.46 -7.43
N THR A 245 -23.16 3.38 -6.13
CA THR A 245 -24.32 4.00 -5.50
C THR A 245 -23.91 4.87 -4.33
N VAL A 246 -24.72 5.89 -4.04
CA VAL A 246 -24.49 6.78 -2.90
C VAL A 246 -25.72 6.93 -2.00
N GLN A 247 -25.49 7.11 -0.69
CA GLN A 247 -26.52 7.37 0.31
C GLN A 247 -26.14 8.56 1.19
N ILE A 248 -26.95 9.63 1.17
CA ILE A 248 -26.72 10.83 2.00
C ILE A 248 -26.81 10.47 3.48
N GLY A 249 -25.82 10.84 4.28
CA GLY A 249 -25.80 10.59 5.72
C GLY A 249 -25.74 9.12 6.12
N GLY A 250 -25.58 8.20 5.15
CA GLY A 250 -25.50 6.76 5.30
C GLY A 250 -26.83 6.07 5.63
N ASP A 251 -27.96 6.74 5.41
CA ASP A 251 -29.29 6.18 5.60
C ASP A 251 -30.28 6.61 4.50
N GLY A 252 -31.36 5.84 4.36
CA GLY A 252 -32.49 6.19 3.49
C GLY A 252 -32.28 5.88 2.01
N ARG A 253 -32.56 6.87 1.14
CA ARG A 253 -32.61 6.68 -0.31
C ARG A 253 -31.21 6.44 -0.87
N THR A 254 -31.10 5.40 -1.68
CA THR A 254 -29.92 5.14 -2.52
C THR A 254 -30.08 5.87 -3.85
N TYR A 255 -28.98 6.45 -4.33
CA TYR A 255 -28.89 7.14 -5.61
C TYR A 255 -27.87 6.45 -6.50
N ASP A 256 -28.25 6.17 -7.74
CA ASP A 256 -27.32 5.68 -8.75
C ASP A 256 -26.32 6.79 -9.11
N ALA A 257 -25.07 6.40 -9.28
CA ALA A 257 -23.97 7.29 -9.59
C ALA A 257 -23.17 6.75 -10.77
N LYS A 258 -22.48 7.65 -11.46
CA LYS A 258 -21.55 7.32 -12.56
C LYS A 258 -20.20 7.92 -12.27
N VAL A 259 -19.13 7.17 -12.49
CA VAL A 259 -17.77 7.71 -12.41
C VAL A 259 -17.55 8.61 -13.63
N VAL A 260 -17.30 9.90 -13.41
CA VAL A 260 -17.06 10.88 -14.49
C VAL A 260 -15.63 11.44 -14.50
N LEU A 261 -14.88 11.19 -13.42
CA LEU A 261 -13.45 11.42 -13.33
C LEU A 261 -12.85 10.30 -12.49
N TYR A 262 -11.72 9.75 -12.94
CA TYR A 262 -10.99 8.69 -12.26
C TYR A 262 -9.49 8.96 -12.37
N ASP A 263 -8.90 9.53 -11.32
CA ASP A 263 -7.47 9.77 -11.19
C ASP A 263 -6.88 8.74 -10.20
N TRP A 264 -6.28 7.69 -10.74
CA TRP A 264 -5.65 6.64 -9.97
C TRP A 264 -4.28 7.03 -9.40
N GLU A 265 -3.61 8.04 -9.97
CA GLU A 265 -2.32 8.53 -9.47
C GLU A 265 -2.53 9.29 -8.16
N ARG A 266 -3.50 10.21 -8.12
CA ARG A 266 -3.87 10.97 -6.91
C ARG A 266 -4.82 10.21 -5.98
N ASP A 267 -5.39 9.11 -6.45
CA ASP A 267 -6.42 8.33 -5.75
C ASP A 267 -7.71 9.14 -5.54
N ILE A 268 -8.20 9.83 -6.58
CA ILE A 268 -9.44 10.61 -6.56
C ILE A 268 -10.40 10.14 -7.64
N ALA A 269 -11.68 10.07 -7.29
CA ALA A 269 -12.76 9.92 -8.24
C ALA A 269 -13.86 10.95 -8.01
N VAL A 270 -14.51 11.35 -9.10
CA VAL A 270 -15.72 12.17 -9.05
C VAL A 270 -16.89 11.40 -9.63
N LEU A 271 -17.98 11.37 -8.87
CA LEU A 271 -19.23 10.74 -9.25
C LEU A 271 -20.25 11.80 -9.65
N ASP A 272 -20.87 11.61 -10.82
CA ASP A 272 -22.11 12.30 -11.19
C ASP A 272 -23.31 11.54 -10.61
N VAL A 273 -24.19 12.27 -9.90
CA VAL A 273 -25.35 11.72 -9.23
C VAL A 273 -26.59 12.54 -9.63
N PRO A 274 -27.20 12.26 -10.81
CA PRO A 274 -28.10 13.19 -11.49
C PRO A 274 -29.29 13.71 -10.66
N THR A 275 -29.83 12.91 -9.74
CA THR A 275 -30.98 13.30 -8.90
C THR A 275 -30.62 13.67 -7.46
N LEU A 276 -29.34 13.87 -7.16
CA LEU A 276 -28.87 14.18 -5.82
C LEU A 276 -29.26 15.60 -5.41
N GLN A 277 -29.90 15.73 -4.24
CA GLN A 277 -30.24 17.01 -3.64
C GLN A 277 -29.59 17.11 -2.26
N ALA A 278 -28.40 17.69 -2.22
CA ALA A 278 -27.61 17.87 -1.02
C ALA A 278 -26.78 19.16 -1.11
N PRO A 279 -26.53 19.85 0.01
CA PRO A 279 -25.66 21.02 0.01
C PRO A 279 -24.22 20.63 -0.33
N ALA A 280 -23.53 21.43 -1.13
CA ALA A 280 -22.12 21.23 -1.41
C ALA A 280 -21.24 21.79 -0.28
N LEU A 281 -20.23 21.02 0.13
CA LEU A 281 -19.17 21.50 0.99
C LEU A 281 -18.21 22.39 0.19
N GLN A 282 -17.67 23.41 0.86
CA GLN A 282 -16.70 24.31 0.26
C GLN A 282 -15.28 23.91 0.67
N PHE A 283 -14.36 23.89 -0.28
CA PHE A 283 -12.94 23.77 0.03
C PHE A 283 -12.43 25.03 0.72
N THR A 284 -11.48 24.87 1.65
CA THR A 284 -10.77 26.00 2.23
C THR A 284 -9.78 26.59 1.23
N SER A 285 -9.50 27.89 1.35
CA SER A 285 -8.40 28.55 0.66
C SER A 285 -7.15 28.68 1.55
N LYS A 286 -7.21 28.17 2.78
CA LYS A 286 -6.14 28.24 3.77
C LYS A 286 -5.65 26.84 4.09
N ASP A 287 -4.37 26.63 3.89
CA ASP A 287 -3.71 25.40 4.31
C ASP A 287 -3.81 25.23 5.83
N ALA A 288 -3.96 23.97 6.25
CA ALA A 288 -3.80 23.63 7.65
C ALA A 288 -2.32 23.68 8.06
N VAL A 289 -2.08 24.12 9.29
CA VAL A 289 -0.76 24.07 9.93
C VAL A 289 -0.76 23.04 11.07
N SER A 290 0.43 22.62 11.48
CA SER A 290 0.59 21.72 12.63
C SER A 290 -0.09 22.31 13.87
N GLY A 291 -0.92 21.51 14.54
CA GLY A 291 -1.72 21.94 15.68
C GLY A 291 -3.15 22.35 15.36
N ASP A 292 -3.52 22.52 14.08
CA ASP A 292 -4.88 22.87 13.70
C ASP A 292 -5.88 21.77 14.05
N ASN A 293 -7.06 22.19 14.53
CA ASN A 293 -8.19 21.31 14.74
C ASN A 293 -8.79 20.89 13.40
N ALA A 294 -9.18 19.63 13.28
CA ALA A 294 -9.91 19.12 12.14
C ALA A 294 -10.94 18.07 12.58
N ILE A 295 -11.77 17.63 11.64
CA ILE A 295 -12.79 16.60 11.85
C ILE A 295 -12.71 15.61 10.71
N VAL A 296 -12.64 14.32 11.02
CA VAL A 296 -12.82 13.23 10.06
C VAL A 296 -14.26 12.74 10.21
N ALA A 297 -15.00 12.69 9.12
CA ALA A 297 -16.39 12.24 9.12
C ALA A 297 -16.64 11.29 7.95
N GLY A 298 -17.32 10.18 8.21
CA GLY A 298 -17.57 9.16 7.19
C GLY A 298 -18.30 7.93 7.71
N PHE A 299 -18.11 6.81 7.02
CA PHE A 299 -18.83 5.55 7.25
C PHE A 299 -17.86 4.38 7.43
N PRO A 300 -17.14 4.32 8.55
CA PRO A 300 -16.16 3.28 8.76
C PRO A 300 -16.84 1.90 8.87
N GLU A 301 -16.25 0.89 8.24
CA GLU A 301 -16.62 -0.54 8.35
C GLU A 301 -18.10 -0.79 7.99
N ASN A 302 -18.56 -0.17 6.91
CA ASN A 302 -19.96 -0.10 6.49
C ASN A 302 -20.93 0.40 7.58
N GLY A 303 -20.41 1.08 8.59
CA GLY A 303 -21.15 1.49 9.76
C GLY A 303 -22.10 2.67 9.52
N PRO A 304 -22.75 3.14 10.59
CA PRO A 304 -23.45 4.41 10.56
C PRO A 304 -22.46 5.58 10.42
N TYR A 305 -23.00 6.79 10.20
CA TYR A 305 -22.21 8.02 10.21
C TYR A 305 -21.40 8.15 11.51
N ASP A 306 -20.07 8.18 11.39
CA ASP A 306 -19.13 8.31 12.49
C ASP A 306 -18.30 9.59 12.29
N VAL A 307 -18.07 10.28 13.40
CA VAL A 307 -17.30 11.53 13.42
C VAL A 307 -16.19 11.39 14.45
N ARG A 308 -14.96 11.65 14.01
CA ARG A 308 -13.77 11.63 14.85
C ARG A 308 -13.12 13.01 14.88
N PRO A 309 -12.70 13.48 16.06
CA PRO A 309 -11.89 14.69 16.14
C PRO A 309 -10.49 14.36 15.57
N ALA A 310 -9.90 15.33 14.89
CA ALA A 310 -8.56 15.21 14.31
C ALA A 310 -7.72 16.44 14.69
N ARG A 311 -6.40 16.24 14.67
CA ARG A 311 -5.41 17.31 14.81
C ARG A 311 -4.40 17.18 13.68
N VAL A 312 -4.11 18.26 12.99
CA VAL A 312 -3.10 18.24 11.92
C VAL A 312 -1.71 18.13 12.55
N ARG A 313 -0.94 17.10 12.17
CA ARG A 313 0.46 16.90 12.58
C ARG A 313 1.39 17.73 11.71
N GLY A 314 1.11 17.80 10.41
CA GLY A 314 1.87 18.59 9.44
C GLY A 314 1.49 18.24 8.00
N ARG A 315 2.01 19.02 7.06
CA ARG A 315 1.93 18.79 5.60
C ARG A 315 3.23 18.14 5.14
N ILE A 316 3.14 17.03 4.41
CA ILE A 316 4.29 16.23 3.98
C ILE A 316 4.08 15.76 2.55
N THR A 317 5.18 15.53 1.83
CA THR A 317 5.12 14.82 0.55
C THR A 317 5.28 13.32 0.80
N ALA A 318 4.19 12.58 0.62
CA ALA A 318 4.19 11.13 0.62
C ALA A 318 4.79 10.61 -0.69
N ASN A 319 5.66 9.61 -0.61
CA ASN A 319 6.20 8.91 -1.78
C ASN A 319 5.94 7.42 -1.55
N GLY A 320 5.11 6.83 -2.39
CA GLY A 320 4.64 5.46 -2.26
C GLY A 320 3.95 4.98 -3.53
N PRO A 321 3.49 3.72 -3.56
CA PRO A 321 2.86 3.17 -4.76
C PRO A 321 1.55 3.87 -5.11
N ASP A 322 1.20 3.83 -6.40
CA ASP A 322 -0.18 4.09 -6.83
C ASP A 322 -1.15 2.98 -6.35
N ILE A 323 -2.46 3.18 -6.56
CA ILE A 323 -3.49 2.22 -6.11
C ILE A 323 -3.46 0.87 -6.86
N TYR A 324 -2.67 0.77 -7.94
CA TYR A 324 -2.45 -0.44 -8.73
C TYR A 324 -1.03 -0.98 -8.57
N HIS A 325 -0.19 -0.35 -7.75
CA HIS A 325 1.23 -0.64 -7.61
C HIS A 325 1.98 -0.69 -8.95
N ARG A 326 1.59 0.12 -9.95
CA ARG A 326 2.27 0.18 -11.26
C ARG A 326 3.54 1.00 -11.21
N GLY A 327 3.60 1.98 -10.31
CA GLY A 327 4.78 2.77 -10.02
C GLY A 327 4.67 3.51 -8.70
N THR A 328 5.67 4.35 -8.45
CA THR A 328 5.71 5.24 -7.29
C THR A 328 5.21 6.62 -7.69
N VAL A 329 4.28 7.16 -6.91
CA VAL A 329 3.75 8.51 -7.08
C VAL A 329 4.09 9.38 -5.87
N ARG A 330 4.09 10.70 -6.09
CA ARG A 330 4.35 11.69 -5.07
C ARG A 330 3.07 12.46 -4.82
N ARG A 331 2.58 12.43 -3.58
CA ARG A 331 1.32 13.06 -3.20
C ARG A 331 1.57 14.05 -2.06
N ASP A 332 1.00 15.23 -2.17
CA ASP A 332 0.98 16.19 -1.08
C ASP A 332 -0.18 15.90 -0.11
N VAL A 333 0.17 15.62 1.15
CA VAL A 333 -0.78 15.11 2.14
C VAL A 333 -0.63 15.81 3.49
N TYR A 334 -1.72 15.88 4.23
CA TYR A 334 -1.70 16.12 5.66
C TYR A 334 -1.55 14.81 6.43
N SER A 335 -0.60 14.78 7.36
CA SER A 335 -0.58 13.80 8.45
C SER A 335 -1.46 14.28 9.60
N LEU A 336 -2.26 13.39 10.16
CA LEU A 336 -3.29 13.69 11.15
C LEU A 336 -3.09 12.83 12.39
N TYR A 337 -3.26 13.40 13.58
CA TYR A 337 -3.60 12.63 14.77
C TYR A 337 -5.11 12.42 14.74
N ALA A 338 -5.53 11.25 14.26
CA ALA A 338 -6.92 10.84 14.18
C ALA A 338 -7.01 9.32 14.02
N THR A 339 -8.02 8.70 14.64
CA THR A 339 -8.36 7.31 14.35
C THR A 339 -9.05 7.20 13.00
N VAL A 340 -8.34 6.72 11.99
CA VAL A 340 -8.87 6.45 10.64
C VAL A 340 -9.09 4.95 10.44
N ARG A 341 -10.28 4.56 9.97
CA ARG A 341 -10.70 3.17 9.77
C ARG A 341 -11.20 2.95 8.36
N GLN A 342 -11.20 1.70 7.91
CA GLN A 342 -11.67 1.32 6.59
C GLN A 342 -13.08 1.88 6.40
N GLY A 343 -13.39 2.42 5.23
CA GLY A 343 -14.66 3.12 4.96
C GLY A 343 -14.63 4.63 5.21
N ASN A 344 -13.64 5.17 5.94
CA ASN A 344 -13.41 6.63 5.99
C ASN A 344 -12.81 7.19 4.69
N SER A 345 -12.19 6.33 3.87
CA SER A 345 -11.61 6.71 2.57
C SER A 345 -12.61 7.46 1.71
N GLY A 346 -12.17 8.55 1.10
CA GLY A 346 -12.93 9.48 0.28
C GLY A 346 -13.73 10.51 1.09
N GLY A 347 -13.75 10.38 2.41
CA GLY A 347 -14.42 11.32 3.31
C GLY A 347 -13.68 12.66 3.43
N PRO A 348 -14.39 13.75 3.75
CA PRO A 348 -13.76 15.05 3.90
C PRO A 348 -13.01 15.15 5.23
N LEU A 349 -11.82 15.75 5.18
CA LEU A 349 -11.17 16.33 6.35
C LEU A 349 -11.72 17.74 6.54
N LEU A 350 -12.57 17.97 7.54
CA LEU A 350 -13.25 19.25 7.74
C LEU A 350 -12.48 20.17 8.67
N THR A 351 -12.54 21.48 8.39
CA THR A 351 -12.18 22.53 9.33
C THR A 351 -13.24 22.65 10.43
N PRO A 352 -12.93 23.30 11.58
CA PRO A 352 -13.94 23.60 12.61
C PRO A 352 -15.09 24.48 12.12
N GLU A 353 -14.94 25.16 10.98
CA GLU A 353 -15.97 25.97 10.31
C GLU A 353 -16.78 25.19 9.26
N GLY A 354 -16.43 23.93 8.99
CA GLY A 354 -17.13 23.06 8.04
C GLY A 354 -16.69 23.22 6.59
N LYS A 355 -15.52 23.82 6.34
CA LYS A 355 -14.85 23.77 5.03
C LYS A 355 -14.03 22.49 4.92
N VAL A 356 -13.61 22.12 3.71
CA VAL A 356 -12.79 20.92 3.46
C VAL A 356 -11.31 21.31 3.39
N TYR A 357 -10.49 20.78 4.30
CA TYR A 357 -9.02 20.81 4.26
C TYR A 357 -8.45 19.81 3.26
N GLY A 358 -9.15 18.71 2.98
CA GLY A 358 -8.63 17.64 2.14
C GLY A 358 -9.54 16.42 2.09
N VAL A 359 -9.05 15.35 1.45
CA VAL A 359 -9.76 14.07 1.28
C VAL A 359 -9.01 12.97 2.02
N VAL A 360 -9.64 12.37 3.03
CA VAL A 360 -9.06 11.26 3.80
C VAL A 360 -8.90 10.06 2.87
N PHE A 361 -7.70 9.48 2.78
CA PHE A 361 -7.44 8.38 1.83
C PHE A 361 -6.74 7.18 2.45
N ALA A 362 -6.01 7.36 3.55
CA ALA A 362 -5.23 6.30 4.13
C ALA A 362 -5.00 6.46 5.64
N LYS A 363 -4.46 5.41 6.24
CA LYS A 363 -4.00 5.37 7.64
C LYS A 363 -2.55 4.89 7.72
N SER A 364 -1.88 5.20 8.81
CA SER A 364 -0.56 4.66 9.10
C SER A 364 -0.62 3.15 9.37
N LEU A 365 0.45 2.46 8.95
CA LEU A 365 0.70 1.05 9.28
C LEU A 365 1.52 0.89 10.58
N ASP A 366 2.12 1.98 11.07
CA ASP A 366 3.01 2.04 12.23
C ASP A 366 2.36 2.62 13.49
N ASP A 367 1.42 3.55 13.32
CA ASP A 367 0.73 4.26 14.39
C ASP A 367 -0.80 4.22 14.16
N PRO A 368 -1.56 3.50 15.01
CA PRO A 368 -3.02 3.40 14.85
C PRO A 368 -3.76 4.73 14.99
N ASP A 369 -3.11 5.76 15.56
CA ASP A 369 -3.66 7.09 15.75
C ASP A 369 -3.18 8.10 14.70
N THR A 370 -2.56 7.62 13.62
CA THR A 370 -2.14 8.45 12.49
C THR A 370 -2.93 8.15 11.21
N GLY A 371 -3.51 9.20 10.63
CA GLY A 371 -4.26 9.18 9.38
C GLY A 371 -3.70 10.15 8.35
N TYR A 372 -4.11 9.98 7.09
CA TYR A 372 -3.69 10.85 5.97
C TYR A 372 -4.85 11.36 5.15
N ALA A 373 -4.72 12.62 4.74
CA ALA A 373 -5.63 13.26 3.80
C ALA A 373 -4.85 13.97 2.69
N LEU A 374 -5.28 13.79 1.44
CA LEU A 374 -4.79 14.57 0.30
C LEU A 374 -5.16 16.04 0.52
N THR A 375 -4.24 16.97 0.28
CA THR A 375 -4.52 18.40 0.47
C THR A 375 -5.46 18.92 -0.62
N VAL A 376 -6.10 20.07 -0.40
CA VAL A 376 -6.82 20.78 -1.48
C VAL A 376 -5.90 21.13 -2.64
N ASP A 377 -4.61 21.37 -2.37
CA ASP A 377 -3.63 21.67 -3.42
C ASP A 377 -3.40 20.47 -4.34
N GLU A 378 -3.28 19.28 -3.75
CA GLU A 378 -3.08 18.01 -4.47
C GLU A 378 -4.25 17.70 -5.41
N VAL A 379 -5.48 17.85 -4.92
CA VAL A 379 -6.71 17.47 -5.64
C VAL A 379 -7.33 18.62 -6.45
N ARG A 380 -6.60 19.73 -6.63
CA ARG A 380 -7.14 20.94 -7.26
C ARG A 380 -7.60 20.70 -8.70
N GLU A 381 -6.81 19.96 -9.46
CA GLU A 381 -7.14 19.64 -10.85
C GLU A 381 -8.41 18.79 -10.92
N ASP A 382 -8.54 17.78 -10.05
CA ASP A 382 -9.73 16.93 -9.94
C ASP A 382 -11.00 17.74 -9.58
N ILE A 383 -10.87 18.75 -8.73
CA ILE A 383 -11.97 19.65 -8.36
C ILE A 383 -12.47 20.40 -9.60
N GLU A 384 -11.57 21.01 -10.38
CA GLU A 384 -11.94 21.84 -11.51
C GLU A 384 -12.47 21.01 -12.69
N GLU A 385 -11.81 19.90 -13.01
CA GLU A 385 -12.27 18.98 -14.06
C GLU A 385 -13.58 18.29 -13.67
N GLY A 386 -13.64 17.71 -12.47
CA GLY A 386 -14.79 16.96 -11.98
C GLY A 386 -16.07 17.79 -11.83
N ARG A 387 -15.97 19.11 -11.66
CA ARG A 387 -17.12 20.03 -11.69
C ARG A 387 -17.86 20.02 -13.02
N THR A 388 -17.13 19.83 -14.12
CA THR A 388 -17.64 19.99 -15.48
C THR A 388 -17.65 18.69 -16.28
N ALA A 389 -17.05 17.63 -15.75
CA ALA A 389 -17.08 16.29 -16.32
C ALA A 389 -18.52 15.75 -16.38
N ASN A 390 -18.90 15.29 -17.58
CA ASN A 390 -20.26 14.82 -17.89
C ASN A 390 -20.28 13.48 -18.64
N GLN A 391 -19.11 12.96 -18.96
CA GLN A 391 -18.96 11.68 -19.64
C GLN A 391 -18.52 10.64 -18.62
N GLU A 392 -19.17 9.49 -18.65
CA GLU A 392 -18.77 8.34 -17.85
C GLU A 392 -17.40 7.83 -18.31
N VAL A 393 -16.52 7.56 -17.36
CA VAL A 393 -15.17 7.05 -17.58
C VAL A 393 -15.03 5.67 -16.96
N ASP A 394 -14.08 4.89 -17.48
CA ASP A 394 -13.74 3.58 -16.94
C ASP A 394 -13.14 3.72 -15.54
N SER A 395 -13.59 2.89 -14.60
CA SER A 395 -13.05 2.82 -13.23
C SER A 395 -11.87 1.83 -13.13
N GLU A 396 -11.35 1.40 -14.28
CA GLU A 396 -10.23 0.49 -14.45
C GLU A 396 -10.44 -0.87 -13.74
N ALA A 397 -9.37 -1.62 -13.49
CA ALA A 397 -9.41 -2.93 -12.85
C ALA A 397 -9.54 -2.81 -11.32
N CYS A 398 -9.51 -3.96 -10.64
CA CYS A 398 -9.47 -4.01 -9.19
C CYS A 398 -8.28 -3.24 -8.63
N ALA A 399 -8.54 -2.18 -7.87
CA ALA A 399 -7.51 -1.55 -7.04
C ALA A 399 -6.96 -2.58 -6.02
N LEU A 400 -5.64 -2.56 -5.81
CA LEU A 400 -4.90 -3.57 -5.04
C LEU A 400 -4.79 -3.22 -3.54
#